data_AF-A0A7V9ZZP9-F1
#
_entry.id   AF-A0A7V9ZZP9-F1
#
_cell.length_a   1.000
_cell.length_b   1.000
_cell.length_c   1.000
_cell.angle_alpha   90.00
_cell.angle_beta   90.00
_cell.angle_gamma   90.00
#
_symmetry.space_group_name_H-M   'P 1'
#
loop_
_entity.id
_entity.type
_entity.pdbx_description
1 polymer ?
#
loop_
_entity_poly.entity_id
_entity_poly.type
_entity_poly.pdbx_seq_one_letter_code
_entity_poly.pdbx_strand_id
1 'polypeptide(L)'
;MSTISLGTVDNGTTIDAVVGDVIVVRLAENPTTGYRWSLESVEGSLLETKDDRFVLDSGPQTGSGGTRRFQFRAAAAGTTPIHLKHWREWAGEDSVTERYAVGIEAVAGLRA
;
A
#
# COMPACT_ATOMS: atom_id res chain seq x y z
N MET A 1 17.65 -0.65 8.50
CA MET A 1 16.27 -1.06 8.16
C MET A 1 15.36 -0.02 8.76
N SER A 2 14.71 0.74 7.91
CA SER A 2 13.82 1.85 8.25
C SER A 2 12.39 1.52 7.83
N THR A 3 11.43 2.25 8.41
CA THR A 3 10.03 2.20 7.97
C THR A 3 9.70 3.47 7.19
N ILE A 4 9.27 3.31 5.95
CA ILE A 4 8.82 4.37 5.06
C ILE A 4 7.29 4.36 5.09
N SER A 5 6.71 5.52 5.36
CA SER A 5 5.26 5.68 5.56
C SER A 5 4.69 6.53 4.44
N LEU A 6 3.76 5.97 3.67
CA LEU A 6 3.13 6.61 2.52
C LEU A 6 1.63 6.75 2.75
N GLY A 7 1.06 7.86 2.30
CA GLY A 7 -0.36 8.14 2.31
C GLY A 7 -0.89 8.56 0.94
N THR A 8 -2.13 9.04 0.91
CA THR A 8 -2.80 9.50 -0.32
C THR A 8 -2.01 10.57 -1.08
N VAL A 9 -1.29 11.44 -0.35
CA VAL A 9 -0.49 12.53 -0.95
C VAL A 9 0.70 12.04 -1.77
N ASP A 10 1.13 10.80 -1.56
CA ASP A 10 2.26 10.20 -2.26
C ASP A 10 1.84 9.48 -3.56
N ASN A 11 0.55 9.55 -3.92
CA ASN A 11 0.05 8.93 -5.15
C ASN A 11 0.73 9.53 -6.39
N GLY A 12 1.24 8.66 -7.26
CA GLY A 12 1.97 9.02 -8.47
C GLY A 12 3.43 9.41 -8.24
N THR A 13 3.93 9.32 -7.01
CA THR A 13 5.33 9.62 -6.69
C THR A 13 6.23 8.40 -6.81
N THR A 14 7.55 8.62 -6.74
CA THR A 14 8.56 7.59 -6.59
C THR A 14 9.36 7.88 -5.33
N ILE A 15 9.67 6.84 -4.56
CA ILE A 15 10.44 6.95 -3.31
C ILE A 15 11.67 6.06 -3.35
N ASP A 16 12.73 6.53 -2.69
CA ASP A 16 13.95 5.77 -2.46
C ASP A 16 13.79 4.82 -1.27
N ALA A 17 14.28 3.60 -1.43
CA ALA A 17 14.31 2.59 -0.38
C ALA A 17 15.65 1.84 -0.38
N VAL A 18 15.98 1.23 0.75
CA VAL A 18 17.09 0.28 0.85
C VAL A 18 16.55 -1.12 1.01
N VAL A 19 17.21 -2.12 0.42
CA VAL A 19 16.87 -3.55 0.66
C VAL A 19 16.79 -3.82 2.16
N GLY A 20 15.65 -4.37 2.59
CA GLY A 20 15.29 -4.62 3.98
C GLY A 20 14.37 -3.56 4.61
N ASP A 21 14.19 -2.40 3.99
CA ASP A 21 13.23 -1.40 4.45
C ASP A 21 11.79 -1.90 4.34
N VAL A 22 10.95 -1.36 5.20
CA VAL A 22 9.52 -1.65 5.27
C VAL A 22 8.76 -0.46 4.71
N ILE A 23 7.98 -0.69 3.66
CA ILE A 23 7.10 0.30 3.06
C ILE A 23 5.69 0.08 3.62
N VAL A 24 5.08 1.12 4.19
CA VAL A 24 3.73 1.08 4.75
C VAL A 24 2.86 2.09 4.02
N VAL A 25 1.92 1.61 3.20
CA VAL A 25 0.93 2.44 2.51
C VAL A 25 -0.34 2.50 3.36
N ARG A 26 -0.84 3.72 3.63
CA ARG A 26 -2.05 3.98 4.43
C ARG A 26 -3.04 4.80 3.63
N LEU A 27 -4.20 4.21 3.33
CA LEU A 27 -5.24 4.85 2.55
C LEU A 27 -6.55 4.84 3.33
N ALA A 28 -7.25 5.98 3.33
CA ALA A 28 -8.56 6.08 3.97
C ALA A 28 -9.54 5.09 3.30
N GLU A 29 -10.29 4.36 4.13
CA GLU A 29 -11.28 3.37 3.72
C GLU A 29 -12.50 3.47 4.65
N ASN A 30 -13.70 3.48 4.08
CA ASN A 30 -14.92 3.37 4.86
C ASN A 30 -15.64 2.06 4.52
N PRO A 31 -15.48 1.00 5.35
CA PRO A 31 -15.98 -0.34 5.01
C PRO A 31 -17.52 -0.41 4.96
N THR A 32 -18.23 0.56 5.55
CA THR A 32 -19.71 0.61 5.49
C THR A 32 -20.24 0.87 4.09
N THR A 33 -19.41 1.44 3.21
CA THR A 33 -19.76 1.71 1.80
C THR A 33 -19.59 0.49 0.90
N GLY A 34 -18.91 -0.55 1.37
CA GLY A 34 -18.52 -1.72 0.58
C GLY A 34 -17.32 -1.50 -0.36
N TYR A 35 -16.82 -0.27 -0.51
CA TYR A 35 -15.58 -0.02 -1.24
C TYR A 35 -14.37 -0.33 -0.36
N ARG A 36 -13.37 -0.97 -0.96
CA ARG A 36 -12.13 -1.37 -0.30
C ARG A 36 -10.94 -1.13 -1.19
N TRP A 37 -9.82 -0.73 -0.59
CA TRP A 37 -8.53 -0.78 -1.26
C TRP A 37 -8.06 -2.23 -1.37
N SER A 38 -7.46 -2.58 -2.50
CA SER A 38 -6.90 -3.90 -2.75
C SER A 38 -5.66 -3.80 -3.62
N LEU A 39 -4.75 -4.75 -3.46
CA LEU A 39 -3.57 -4.89 -4.32
C LEU A 39 -4.00 -5.27 -5.73
N GLU A 40 -3.71 -4.41 -6.71
CA GLU A 40 -3.96 -4.67 -8.13
C GLU A 40 -2.76 -5.42 -8.73
N SER A 41 -1.54 -4.95 -8.45
CA SER A 41 -0.30 -5.65 -8.82
C SER A 41 0.90 -5.19 -8.00
N VAL A 42 1.87 -6.10 -7.84
CA VAL A 42 3.20 -5.83 -7.28
C VAL A 42 4.20 -6.86 -7.83
N GLU A 43 5.45 -6.46 -8.08
CA GLU A 43 6.48 -7.43 -8.46
C GLU A 43 7.06 -8.13 -7.22
N GLY A 44 6.59 -9.36 -6.97
CA GLY A 44 6.94 -10.15 -5.78
C GLY A 44 8.43 -10.49 -5.60
N SER A 45 9.25 -10.37 -6.65
CA SER A 45 10.70 -10.56 -6.58
C SER A 45 11.43 -9.37 -5.95
N LEU A 46 10.87 -8.16 -6.06
CA LEU A 46 11.43 -6.91 -5.54
C LEU A 46 10.75 -6.49 -4.23
N LEU A 47 9.45 -6.73 -4.11
CA LEU A 47 8.67 -6.41 -2.92
C LEU A 47 7.96 -7.64 -2.36
N GLU A 48 8.22 -7.93 -1.10
CA GLU A 48 7.55 -8.98 -0.35
C GLU A 48 6.36 -8.37 0.41
N THR A 49 5.13 -8.80 0.10
CA THR A 49 3.94 -8.38 0.87
C THR A 49 3.95 -9.04 2.25
N LYS A 50 3.88 -8.23 3.31
CA LYS A 50 3.95 -8.68 4.71
C LYS A 50 2.62 -8.64 5.44
N ASP A 51 1.81 -7.62 5.16
CA ASP A 51 0.53 -7.40 5.85
C ASP A 51 -0.41 -6.62 4.94
N ASP A 52 -1.70 -6.92 5.04
CA ASP A 52 -2.79 -6.13 4.48
C ASP A 52 -3.95 -6.18 5.47
N ARG A 53 -4.26 -5.05 6.09
CA ARG A 53 -5.33 -4.97 7.08
C ARG A 53 -6.02 -3.62 7.13
N PHE A 54 -7.29 -3.66 7.48
CA PHE A 54 -8.06 -2.48 7.84
C PHE A 54 -7.89 -2.16 9.33
N VAL A 55 -7.71 -0.88 9.67
CA VAL A 55 -7.58 -0.37 11.04
C VAL A 55 -8.57 0.77 11.24
N LEU A 56 -9.34 0.73 12.32
CA LEU A 56 -10.23 1.84 12.70
C LEU A 56 -9.41 3.01 13.28
N ASP A 57 -9.63 4.23 12.80
CA ASP A 57 -8.86 5.41 13.23
C ASP A 57 -9.22 5.84 14.67
N SER A 58 -10.38 5.45 15.20
CA SER A 58 -10.85 5.82 16.54
C SER A 58 -11.89 4.84 17.12
N GLY A 59 -11.41 3.71 17.66
CA GLY A 59 -12.24 2.77 18.43
C GLY A 59 -13.44 2.16 17.67
N PRO A 60 -14.25 1.29 18.31
CA PRO A 60 -15.34 0.56 17.64
C PRO A 60 -16.62 1.41 17.43
N GLN A 61 -16.51 2.72 17.18
CA GLN A 61 -17.68 3.55 16.90
C GLN A 61 -18.24 3.27 15.49
N THR A 62 -19.53 2.94 15.42
CA THR A 62 -20.27 2.72 14.19
C THR A 62 -20.25 3.97 13.31
N GLY A 63 -19.67 3.87 12.11
CA GLY A 63 -19.61 4.97 11.13
C GLY A 63 -18.28 5.72 11.08
N SER A 64 -17.35 5.43 11.99
CA SER A 64 -15.98 5.92 11.86
C SER A 64 -15.33 5.28 10.64
N GLY A 65 -14.84 6.12 9.71
CA GLY A 65 -13.89 5.68 8.70
C GLY A 65 -12.65 5.07 9.35
N GLY A 66 -11.87 4.35 8.56
CA GLY A 66 -10.57 3.87 9.01
C GLY A 66 -9.55 3.96 7.89
N THR A 67 -8.46 3.27 8.11
CA THR A 67 -7.32 3.23 7.22
C THR A 67 -7.06 1.80 6.80
N ARG A 68 -7.05 1.53 5.48
CA ARG A 68 -6.45 0.32 4.92
C ARG A 68 -4.94 0.48 4.93
N ARG A 69 -4.25 -0.52 5.45
CA ARG A 69 -2.79 -0.52 5.58
C ARG A 69 -2.19 -1.72 4.86
N PHE A 70 -1.36 -1.43 3.87
CA PHE A 70 -0.52 -2.41 3.19
C PHE A 70 0.92 -2.28 3.68
N GLN A 71 1.57 -3.40 3.98
CA GLN A 71 2.97 -3.44 4.40
C GLN A 71 3.75 -4.31 3.43
N PHE A 72 4.83 -3.75 2.89
CA PHE A 72 5.76 -4.42 1.99
C PHE A 72 7.17 -4.36 2.57
N ARG A 73 8.01 -5.32 2.22
CA ARG A 73 9.44 -5.28 2.49
C ARG A 73 10.20 -5.24 1.17
N ALA A 74 11.14 -4.31 1.03
CA ALA A 74 12.09 -4.30 -0.08
C ALA A 74 12.98 -5.55 0.01
N ALA A 75 12.75 -6.51 -0.87
CA ALA A 75 13.42 -7.82 -0.85
C ALA A 75 14.69 -7.83 -1.71
N ALA A 76 14.71 -7.06 -2.80
CA ALA A 76 15.82 -6.94 -3.72
C ALA A 76 15.96 -5.50 -4.25
N ALA A 77 17.14 -5.19 -4.78
CA ALA A 77 17.39 -3.90 -5.41
C ALA A 77 16.80 -3.86 -6.83
N GLY A 78 16.31 -2.70 -7.24
CA GLY A 78 15.64 -2.47 -8.50
C GLY A 78 14.48 -1.47 -8.35
N THR A 79 13.77 -1.24 -9.45
CA THR A 79 12.62 -0.33 -9.48
C THR A 79 11.35 -1.13 -9.70
N THR A 80 10.34 -0.93 -8.86
CA THR A 80 9.03 -1.56 -9.05
C THR A 80 7.90 -0.67 -8.51
N PRO A 81 6.76 -0.59 -9.19
CA PRO A 81 5.60 0.10 -8.66
C PRO A 81 4.76 -0.80 -7.73
N ILE A 82 4.08 -0.16 -6.78
CA ILE A 82 2.93 -0.74 -6.07
C ILE A 82 1.67 -0.17 -6.70
N HIS A 83 0.76 -1.03 -7.18
CA HIS A 83 -0.55 -0.61 -7.69
C HIS A 83 -1.67 -1.11 -6.80
N LEU A 84 -2.52 -0.19 -6.36
CA LEU A 84 -3.71 -0.47 -5.57
C LEU A 84 -4.94 0.12 -6.26
N LYS A 85 -6.10 -0.51 -6.06
CA LYS A 85 -7.40 -0.03 -6.55
C LYS A 85 -8.43 0.02 -5.43
N HIS A 86 -9.28 1.04 -5.46
CA HIS A 86 -10.42 1.19 -4.57
C HIS A 86 -11.69 0.78 -5.30
N TRP A 87 -12.31 -0.32 -4.86
CA TRP A 87 -13.37 -0.98 -5.63
C TRP A 87 -14.28 -1.82 -4.75
N ARG A 88 -15.38 -2.30 -5.33
CA ARG A 88 -16.26 -3.30 -4.74
C ARG A 88 -15.98 -4.63 -5.42
N GLU A 89 -15.35 -5.55 -4.70
CA GLU A 89 -14.97 -6.86 -5.25
C GLU A 89 -16.14 -7.60 -5.92
N TRP A 90 -17.33 -7.58 -5.31
CA TRP A 90 -18.53 -8.22 -5.88
C TRP A 90 -19.10 -7.52 -7.12
N ALA A 91 -18.73 -6.26 -7.36
CA ALA A 91 -19.24 -5.44 -8.46
C ALA A 91 -18.34 -5.52 -9.70
N GLY A 92 -17.12 -6.06 -9.56
CA GLY A 92 -16.15 -6.16 -10.64
C GLY A 92 -15.42 -4.86 -10.96
N GLU A 93 -14.65 -4.88 -12.05
CA GLU A 93 -13.74 -3.79 -12.47
C GLU A 93 -14.46 -2.46 -12.72
N ASP A 94 -15.71 -2.48 -13.17
CA ASP A 94 -16.50 -1.25 -13.43
C ASP A 94 -16.79 -0.45 -12.14
N SER A 95 -16.56 -1.06 -10.96
CA SER A 95 -16.72 -0.40 -9.67
C SER A 95 -15.47 0.30 -9.15
N VAL A 96 -14.34 0.25 -9.87
CA VAL A 96 -13.12 0.93 -9.46
C VAL A 96 -13.37 2.44 -9.48
N THR A 97 -13.27 3.09 -8.32
CA THR A 97 -13.45 4.54 -8.20
C THR A 97 -12.11 5.27 -8.18
N GLU A 98 -11.06 4.63 -7.67
CA GLU A 98 -9.74 5.23 -7.50
C GLU A 98 -8.63 4.21 -7.72
N ARG A 99 -7.47 4.71 -8.17
CA ARG A 99 -6.22 3.97 -8.25
C ARG A 99 -5.12 4.73 -7.53
N TYR A 100 -4.26 3.98 -6.87
CA TYR A 100 -3.07 4.47 -6.20
C TYR A 100 -1.85 3.76 -6.77
N ALA A 101 -0.83 4.54 -7.13
CA ALA A 101 0.44 4.02 -7.60
C ALA A 101 1.59 4.74 -6.92
N VAL A 102 2.60 4.00 -6.49
CA VAL A 102 3.87 4.59 -6.02
C VAL A 102 5.04 3.76 -6.54
N GLY A 103 6.04 4.43 -7.12
CA GLY A 103 7.29 3.80 -7.54
C GLY A 103 8.21 3.57 -6.35
N ILE A 104 8.80 2.38 -6.25
CA ILE A 104 9.82 2.06 -5.26
C ILE A 104 11.14 1.86 -5.98
N GLU A 105 12.12 2.71 -5.70
CA GLU A 105 13.51 2.56 -6.15
C GLU A 105 14.35 2.01 -4.99
N ALA A 106 14.55 0.70 -4.99
CA ALA A 106 15.31 0.02 -3.95
C ALA A 106 16.78 -0.15 -4.34
N VAL A 107 17.70 0.28 -3.48
CA VAL A 107 19.14 0.05 -3.65
C VAL A 107 19.68 -0.96 -2.64
N ALA A 108 20.76 -1.64 -3.00
CA ALA A 108 21.47 -2.51 -2.05
C ALA A 108 22.07 -1.63 -0.93
N GLY A 109 21.82 -1.98 0.33
CA GLY A 109 22.48 -1.33 1.45
C GLY A 109 23.97 -1.71 1.49
N LEU A 110 24.84 -0.75 1.83
CA LEU A 110 26.24 -1.08 2.13
C LEU A 110 26.27 -2.10 3.27
N ARG A 111 26.91 -3.25 3.02
CA ARG A 111 27.31 -4.16 4.10
C ARG A 111 28.43 -3.45 4.86
N ALA A 112 28.16 -3.08 6.12
CA ALA A 112 29.21 -2.76 7.07
C ALA A 112 30.00 -4.03 7.43
#